data_AF-A0A0W0ZXI0-F1
#
_entry.id   AF-A0A0W0ZXI0-F1
#
_cell.length_a   1.000
_cell.length_b   1.000
_cell.length_c   1.000
_cell.angle_alpha   90.00
_cell.angle_beta   90.00
_cell.angle_gamma   90.00
#
_symmetry.space_group_name_H-M   'P 1'
#
loop_
_entity.id
_entity.type
_entity.pdbx_description
1 polymer ?
#
loop_
_entity_poly.entity_id
_entity_poly.type
_entity_poly.pdbx_seq_one_letter_code
_entity_poly.pdbx_strand_id
1 'polypeptide(L)'
;MTNTLNDIISKTIAKRPKEFVDPKSSELSLTVLDNFAKSQEILKEILGLLYPNGKKQSKSDFSKTQNVERAIIQAEALYYSHRFCKEQYIFFVLLPIEHFHESRWSNSYYKKRIDPIVKKIDEVKKRHGLKDDEDWPARHGPREYHRLSKEYDKLFDQTFVEVLKEFGLNDLADLKEKKPQKLNKLREHGRRIFFHENSLPEAIKESIIHYEHEAVRAYKSKAYLAGIIALAAALEGVLLLLCLQKIEEASNAFLKLKGSNKKYKPQDPTTWSFEILINVCNQIGWIKNIKTENCEFNSTEIAHYLRRMRNYVHPARQCKDRAWIVTSQKEYEFSKSLYIAFVSNLNKISEILS
;
A
#
# COMPACT_ATOMS: atom_id res chain seq x y z
N MET A 1 -33.18 35.23 4.65
CA MET A 1 -32.52 34.06 4.04
C MET A 1 -31.85 33.13 5.06
N THR A 2 -32.20 33.20 6.34
CA THR A 2 -31.64 32.33 7.41
C THR A 2 -32.51 31.11 7.72
N ASN A 3 -33.79 31.11 7.32
CA ASN A 3 -34.70 29.99 7.53
C ASN A 3 -34.56 28.84 6.50
N THR A 4 -33.80 29.01 5.42
CA THR A 4 -33.69 28.01 4.34
C THR A 4 -32.74 26.86 4.66
N LEU A 5 -31.63 27.10 5.38
CA LEU A 5 -30.68 26.04 5.69
C LEU A 5 -31.25 25.08 6.76
N ASN A 6 -31.88 25.64 7.80
CA ASN A 6 -32.58 24.85 8.80
C ASN A 6 -33.77 24.11 8.19
N ASP A 7 -34.49 24.68 7.20
CA ASP A 7 -35.54 23.95 6.47
C ASP A 7 -34.98 22.79 5.63
N ILE A 8 -33.81 22.95 4.99
CA ILE A 8 -33.15 21.89 4.20
C ILE A 8 -32.61 20.77 5.09
N ILE A 9 -32.13 21.12 6.29
CA ILE A 9 -31.59 20.17 7.28
C ILE A 9 -32.74 19.49 8.05
N SER A 10 -33.80 20.21 8.39
CA SER A 10 -34.93 19.72 9.20
C SER A 10 -36.00 18.99 8.40
N LYS A 11 -36.21 19.34 7.12
CA LYS A 11 -37.03 18.52 6.21
C LYS A 11 -36.21 17.29 5.88
N THR A 12 -36.55 16.20 6.54
CA THR A 12 -35.83 14.93 6.53
C THR A 12 -35.53 14.53 5.10
N ILE A 13 -34.26 14.64 4.69
CA ILE A 13 -33.75 13.93 3.51
C ILE A 13 -34.16 12.48 3.72
N ALA A 14 -35.10 12.00 2.91
CA ALA A 14 -35.92 10.82 3.18
C ALA A 14 -35.10 9.65 3.79
N LYS A 15 -35.56 9.11 4.92
CA LYS A 15 -35.09 7.89 5.61
C LYS A 15 -33.58 7.61 5.43
N ARG A 16 -32.72 8.48 5.98
CA ARG A 16 -31.29 8.16 6.14
C ARG A 16 -31.11 6.83 6.89
N PRO A 17 -30.05 6.04 6.59
CA PRO A 17 -29.73 4.87 7.39
C PRO A 17 -29.61 5.25 8.87
N LYS A 18 -30.16 4.40 9.76
CA LYS A 18 -30.25 4.70 11.20
C LYS A 18 -28.90 5.08 11.80
N GLU A 19 -27.82 4.45 11.34
CA GLU A 19 -26.45 4.72 11.80
C GLU A 19 -26.01 6.18 11.65
N PHE A 20 -26.60 6.96 10.73
CA PHE A 20 -26.24 8.38 10.50
C PHE A 20 -27.19 9.38 11.16
N VAL A 21 -28.23 8.91 11.84
CA VAL A 21 -29.25 9.77 12.50
C VAL A 21 -29.54 9.37 13.94
N ASP A 22 -29.08 8.21 14.39
CA ASP A 22 -29.20 7.75 15.77
C ASP A 22 -28.35 8.63 16.71
N PRO A 23 -28.94 9.24 17.77
CA PRO A 23 -28.19 9.99 18.77
C PRO A 23 -27.01 9.22 19.36
N LYS A 24 -27.12 7.88 19.51
CA LYS A 24 -26.00 7.06 19.99
C LYS A 24 -24.81 7.08 19.04
N SER A 25 -25.05 7.04 17.72
CA SER A 25 -23.98 7.17 16.72
C SER A 25 -23.32 8.54 16.76
N SER A 26 -24.09 9.60 17.06
CA SER A 26 -23.56 10.95 17.24
C SER A 26 -22.63 11.03 18.45
N GLU A 27 -23.05 10.48 19.60
CA GLU A 27 -22.24 10.43 20.82
C GLU A 27 -20.94 9.62 20.63
N LEU A 28 -21.03 8.46 19.97
CA LEU A 28 -19.86 7.66 19.60
C LEU A 28 -18.91 8.43 18.68
N SER A 29 -19.44 9.18 17.71
CA SER A 29 -18.64 10.00 16.78
C SER A 29 -17.91 11.13 17.50
N LEU A 30 -18.57 11.82 18.43
CA LEU A 30 -17.94 12.84 19.28
C LEU A 30 -16.82 12.25 20.14
N THR A 31 -17.06 11.07 20.71
CA THR A 31 -16.03 10.34 21.48
C THR A 31 -14.80 10.03 20.63
N VAL A 32 -14.99 9.60 19.37
CA VAL A 32 -13.88 9.36 18.42
C VAL A 32 -13.12 10.66 18.13
N LEU A 33 -13.80 11.78 17.95
CA LEU A 33 -13.18 13.08 17.72
C LEU A 33 -12.42 13.60 18.94
N ASP A 34 -12.97 13.45 20.14
CA ASP A 34 -12.31 13.82 21.40
C ASP A 34 -11.05 12.98 21.64
N ASN A 35 -11.11 11.68 21.37
CA ASN A 35 -9.96 10.79 21.45
C ASN A 35 -8.88 11.17 20.42
N PHE A 36 -9.29 11.54 19.20
CA PHE A 36 -8.37 12.04 18.19
C PHE A 36 -7.69 13.35 18.64
N ALA A 37 -8.45 14.32 19.16
CA ALA A 37 -7.89 15.58 19.66
C ALA A 37 -6.87 15.34 20.79
N LYS A 38 -7.23 14.54 21.80
CA LYS A 38 -6.33 14.14 22.89
C LYS A 38 -5.07 13.45 22.37
N SER A 39 -5.18 12.59 21.36
CA SER A 39 -4.02 11.91 20.76
C SER A 39 -3.03 12.90 20.12
N GLN A 40 -3.49 14.03 19.58
CA GLN A 40 -2.61 15.05 19.02
C GLN A 40 -1.86 15.83 20.11
N GLU A 41 -2.53 16.11 21.24
CA GLU A 41 -1.91 16.76 22.40
C GLU A 41 -0.83 15.86 23.02
N ILE A 42 -1.17 14.59 23.26
CA ILE A 42 -0.24 13.58 23.77
C ILE A 42 0.96 13.41 22.83
N LEU A 43 0.74 13.36 21.50
CA LEU A 43 1.83 13.32 20.53
C LEU A 43 2.78 14.51 20.72
N LYS A 44 2.24 15.73 20.87
CA LYS A 44 3.05 16.93 21.04
C LYS A 44 3.87 16.88 22.34
N GLU A 45 3.28 16.41 23.43
CA GLU A 45 3.97 16.22 24.71
C GLU A 45 5.09 15.18 24.60
N ILE A 46 4.79 14.00 24.04
CA ILE A 46 5.78 12.93 23.83
C ILE A 46 6.93 13.44 22.96
N LEU A 47 6.64 14.10 21.83
CA LEU A 47 7.69 14.64 20.96
C LEU A 47 8.49 15.75 21.65
N GLY A 48 7.86 16.57 22.50
CA GLY A 48 8.53 17.57 23.33
C GLY A 48 9.48 16.94 24.36
N LEU A 49 9.09 15.83 24.98
CA LEU A 49 9.93 15.08 25.92
C LEU A 49 11.09 14.36 25.22
N LEU A 50 10.84 13.77 24.04
CA LEU A 50 11.86 13.08 23.26
C LEU A 50 12.86 14.06 22.62
N TYR A 51 12.40 15.26 22.24
CA TYR A 51 13.20 16.27 21.54
C TYR A 51 13.01 17.67 22.14
N PRO A 52 13.46 17.92 23.39
CA PRO A 52 13.20 19.18 24.11
C PRO A 52 13.76 20.43 23.42
N ASN A 53 14.81 20.27 22.60
CA ASN A 53 15.41 21.37 21.83
C ASN A 53 14.98 21.39 20.35
N GLY A 54 13.97 20.61 19.97
CA GLY A 54 13.50 20.47 18.58
C GLY A 54 14.49 19.82 17.60
N LYS A 55 15.72 19.54 18.05
CA LYS A 55 16.75 18.85 17.24
C LYS A 55 16.60 17.34 17.40
N LYS A 56 16.25 16.65 16.32
CA LYS A 56 16.50 15.20 16.22
C LYS A 56 17.99 14.97 16.45
N GLN A 57 18.34 14.11 17.41
CA GLN A 57 19.74 13.69 17.57
C GLN A 57 20.25 13.11 16.25
N SER A 58 21.52 13.37 15.93
CA SER A 58 22.21 12.68 14.84
C SER A 58 22.19 11.16 15.08
N LYS A 59 22.32 10.37 13.99
CA LYS A 59 22.24 8.89 13.93
C LYS A 59 22.19 8.22 15.31
N SER A 60 20.99 7.83 15.74
CA SER A 60 20.81 7.13 17.01
C SER A 60 21.50 5.76 16.97
N ASP A 61 22.34 5.50 17.97
CA ASP A 61 22.97 4.20 18.18
C ASP A 61 21.94 3.22 18.77
N PHE A 62 21.35 2.38 17.91
CA PHE A 62 20.35 1.40 18.30
C PHE A 62 20.94 0.16 18.99
N SER A 63 22.24 0.11 19.30
CA SER A 63 22.77 -0.91 20.22
C SER A 63 22.35 -0.66 21.68
N LYS A 64 21.87 0.55 21.99
CA LYS A 64 21.45 0.95 23.34
C LYS A 64 19.94 0.81 23.51
N THR A 65 19.51 0.10 24.56
CA THR A 65 18.09 -0.14 24.90
C THR A 65 17.27 1.16 24.92
N GLN A 66 17.77 2.22 25.55
CA GLN A 66 17.07 3.51 25.67
C GLN A 66 16.75 4.16 24.30
N ASN A 67 17.59 3.96 23.29
CA ASN A 67 17.34 4.51 21.97
C ASN A 67 16.28 3.72 21.20
N VAL A 68 16.21 2.39 21.44
CA VAL A 68 15.15 1.53 20.92
C VAL A 68 13.81 1.90 21.56
N GLU A 69 13.76 2.03 22.89
CA GLU A 69 12.56 2.44 23.63
C GLU A 69 12.01 3.78 23.13
N ARG A 70 12.89 4.79 22.96
CA ARG A 70 12.49 6.09 22.41
C ARG A 70 11.90 5.99 21.02
N ALA A 71 12.49 5.17 20.14
CA ALA A 71 11.99 4.99 18.79
C ALA A 71 10.62 4.29 18.77
N ILE A 72 10.40 3.32 19.66
CA ILE A 72 9.11 2.63 19.83
C ILE A 72 8.04 3.61 20.32
N ILE A 73 8.32 4.34 21.41
CA ILE A 73 7.39 5.35 21.97
C ILE A 73 7.02 6.39 20.90
N GLN A 74 8.00 6.83 20.11
CA GLN A 74 7.75 7.74 19.00
C GLN A 74 6.82 7.12 17.94
N ALA A 75 7.08 5.86 17.55
CA ALA A 75 6.26 5.16 16.56
C ALA A 75 4.82 4.98 17.03
N GLU A 76 4.63 4.59 18.30
CA GLU A 76 3.32 4.42 18.92
C GLU A 76 2.56 5.74 18.97
N ALA A 77 3.21 6.82 19.42
CA ALA A 77 2.60 8.15 19.44
C ALA A 77 2.15 8.58 18.04
N LEU A 78 2.97 8.34 17.00
CA LEU A 78 2.62 8.64 15.61
C LEU A 78 1.49 7.76 15.08
N TYR A 79 1.44 6.49 15.49
CA TYR A 79 0.39 5.55 15.07
C TYR A 79 -0.96 5.89 15.72
N TYR A 80 -1.01 6.08 17.04
CA TYR A 80 -2.23 6.40 17.77
C TYR A 80 -2.78 7.80 17.46
N SER A 81 -1.92 8.71 16.98
CA SER A 81 -2.32 10.02 16.47
C SER A 81 -2.72 10.02 14.99
N HIS A 82 -2.86 8.84 14.37
CA HIS A 82 -3.19 8.66 12.95
C HIS A 82 -2.23 9.36 11.98
N ARG A 83 -0.98 9.64 12.40
CA ARG A 83 0.09 10.15 11.53
C ARG A 83 0.78 9.03 10.78
N PHE A 84 0.81 7.83 11.36
CA PHE A 84 1.25 6.61 10.71
C PHE A 84 0.09 5.67 10.41
N CYS A 85 0.15 5.04 9.23
CA CYS A 85 -0.59 3.80 8.98
C CYS A 85 0.12 2.62 9.66
N LYS A 86 -0.52 1.44 9.62
CA LYS A 86 0.00 0.22 10.27
C LYS A 86 1.35 -0.20 9.69
N GLU A 87 1.53 -0.10 8.39
CA GLU A 87 2.76 -0.47 7.68
C GLU A 87 3.92 0.45 8.07
N GLN A 88 3.67 1.76 8.16
CA GLN A 88 4.65 2.73 8.63
C GLN A 88 5.05 2.45 10.08
N TYR A 89 4.07 2.20 10.97
CA TYR A 89 4.32 1.83 12.36
C TYR A 89 5.21 0.59 12.48
N ILE A 90 4.82 -0.51 11.80
CA ILE A 90 5.57 -1.78 11.84
C ILE A 90 7.00 -1.57 11.38
N PHE A 91 7.20 -0.89 10.24
CA PHE A 91 8.56 -0.66 9.75
C PHE A 91 9.39 0.20 10.71
N PHE A 92 8.81 1.28 11.23
CA PHE A 92 9.51 2.21 12.11
C PHE A 92 9.89 1.59 13.46
N VAL A 93 9.07 0.67 13.99
CA VAL A 93 9.37 -0.09 15.20
C VAL A 93 10.39 -1.21 14.96
N LEU A 94 10.28 -1.95 13.85
CA LEU A 94 11.17 -3.08 13.59
C LEU A 94 12.61 -2.64 13.28
N LEU A 95 12.80 -1.51 12.58
CA LEU A 95 14.12 -1.03 12.22
C LEU A 95 15.10 -0.92 13.42
N PRO A 96 14.78 -0.22 14.52
CA PRO A 96 15.67 -0.15 15.68
C PRO A 96 15.81 -1.49 16.40
N ILE A 97 14.75 -2.32 16.45
CA ILE A 97 14.78 -3.66 17.04
C ILE A 97 15.77 -4.57 16.30
N GLU A 98 15.74 -4.54 14.97
CA GLU A 98 16.66 -5.32 14.11
C GLU A 98 18.10 -4.93 14.37
N HIS A 99 18.41 -3.63 14.37
CA HIS A 99 19.75 -3.15 14.68
C HIS A 99 20.22 -3.55 16.09
N PHE A 100 19.31 -3.48 17.07
CA PHE A 100 19.60 -3.89 18.45
C PHE A 100 19.87 -5.40 18.57
N HIS A 101 19.05 -6.22 17.92
CA HIS A 101 19.20 -7.67 17.87
C HIS A 101 20.50 -8.08 17.17
N GLU A 102 20.81 -7.48 16.01
CA GLU A 102 22.05 -7.69 15.27
C GLU A 102 23.28 -7.29 16.09
N SER A 103 23.20 -6.18 16.85
CA SER A 103 24.26 -5.76 17.76
C SER A 103 24.51 -6.79 18.87
N ARG A 104 23.45 -7.31 19.51
CA ARG A 104 23.57 -8.39 20.51
C ARG A 104 24.13 -9.67 19.89
N TRP A 105 23.69 -10.00 18.68
CA TRP A 105 24.17 -11.16 17.93
C TRP A 105 25.67 -11.08 17.69
N SER A 106 26.17 -9.91 17.29
CA SER A 106 27.58 -9.66 16.99
C SER A 106 28.44 -9.54 18.25
N ASN A 107 27.92 -8.97 19.33
CA ASN A 107 28.65 -8.70 20.58
C ASN A 107 28.66 -9.87 21.58
N SER A 108 28.58 -11.11 21.10
CA SER A 108 28.64 -12.32 21.95
C SER A 108 27.53 -12.45 23.02
N TYR A 109 26.46 -11.64 22.97
CA TYR A 109 25.37 -11.72 23.96
C TYR A 109 24.72 -13.11 23.96
N TYR A 110 24.52 -13.69 22.77
CA TYR A 110 23.96 -15.03 22.59
C TYR A 110 25.02 -16.14 22.48
N LYS A 111 26.30 -15.85 22.79
CA LYS A 111 27.43 -16.77 22.58
C LYS A 111 27.19 -18.17 23.15
N LYS A 112 26.65 -18.27 24.37
CA LYS A 112 26.33 -19.55 25.02
C LYS A 112 25.35 -20.42 24.23
N ARG A 113 24.42 -19.81 23.48
CA ARG A 113 23.42 -20.51 22.66
C ARG A 113 23.94 -20.78 21.24
N ILE A 114 24.76 -19.88 20.69
CA ILE A 114 25.29 -19.94 19.32
C ILE A 114 26.49 -20.89 19.20
N ASP A 115 27.47 -20.80 20.12
CA ASP A 115 28.73 -21.55 20.05
C ASP A 115 28.56 -23.06 19.86
N PRO A 116 27.60 -23.74 20.53
CA PRO A 116 27.40 -25.17 20.32
C PRO A 116 26.99 -25.54 18.89
N ILE A 117 26.28 -24.65 18.18
CA ILE A 117 25.85 -24.87 16.80
C ILE A 117 27.01 -24.56 15.85
N VAL A 118 27.68 -23.43 16.05
CA VAL A 118 28.84 -23.00 15.23
C VAL A 118 29.96 -24.04 15.28
N LYS A 119 30.32 -24.54 16.46
CA LYS A 119 31.34 -25.60 16.59
C LYS A 119 31.00 -26.85 15.78
N LYS A 120 29.74 -27.28 15.79
CA LYS A 120 29.29 -28.43 14.97
C LYS A 120 29.35 -28.11 13.48
N ILE A 121 29.05 -26.88 13.07
CA ILE A 121 29.18 -26.45 11.68
C ILE A 121 30.66 -26.52 11.26
N ASP A 122 31.57 -26.01 12.10
CA ASP A 122 33.01 -26.04 11.82
C ASP A 122 33.57 -27.46 11.75
N GLU A 123 33.11 -28.36 12.63
CA GLU A 123 33.45 -29.79 12.57
C GLU A 123 32.97 -30.44 11.26
N VAL A 124 31.78 -30.08 10.77
CA VAL A 124 31.28 -30.54 9.47
C VAL A 124 32.14 -29.96 8.34
N LYS A 125 32.45 -28.67 8.34
CA LYS A 125 33.34 -28.05 7.34
C LYS A 125 34.69 -28.76 7.26
N LYS A 126 35.34 -28.99 8.40
CA LYS A 126 36.63 -29.68 8.50
C LYS A 126 36.58 -31.10 7.98
N ARG A 127 35.51 -31.86 8.31
CA ARG A 127 35.34 -33.23 7.81
C ARG A 127 35.18 -33.32 6.29
N HIS A 128 34.66 -32.26 5.67
CA HIS A 128 34.47 -32.19 4.21
C HIS A 128 35.58 -31.41 3.50
N GLY A 129 36.68 -31.10 4.19
CA GLY A 129 37.90 -30.53 3.60
C GLY A 129 37.85 -29.03 3.32
N LEU A 130 36.88 -28.29 3.88
CA LEU A 130 36.86 -26.83 3.80
C LEU A 130 37.88 -26.24 4.78
N LYS A 131 38.51 -25.13 4.38
CA LYS A 131 39.36 -24.31 5.26
C LYS A 131 38.51 -23.53 6.27
N ASP A 132 39.17 -22.98 7.30
CA ASP A 132 38.51 -22.25 8.39
C ASP A 132 37.73 -21.00 7.91
N ASP A 133 38.08 -20.44 6.75
CA ASP A 133 37.45 -19.29 6.10
C ASP A 133 36.56 -19.65 4.90
N GLU A 134 36.44 -20.94 4.59
CA GLU A 134 35.62 -21.41 3.48
C GLU A 134 34.20 -21.76 3.94
N ASP A 135 33.24 -21.41 3.09
CA ASP A 135 31.82 -21.71 3.25
C ASP A 135 31.30 -22.38 1.99
N TRP A 136 30.30 -23.26 2.16
CA TRP A 136 29.57 -23.76 1.00
C TRP A 136 28.74 -22.64 0.37
N PRO A 137 28.67 -22.58 -0.98
CA PRO A 137 27.71 -21.74 -1.66
C PRO A 137 26.27 -22.02 -1.18
N ALA A 138 25.39 -21.03 -1.30
CA ALA A 138 23.99 -21.20 -0.93
C ALA A 138 23.39 -22.45 -1.60
N ARG A 139 22.66 -23.27 -0.82
CA ARG A 139 22.06 -24.56 -1.23
C ARG A 139 23.06 -25.67 -1.63
N HIS A 140 24.34 -25.46 -1.40
CA HIS A 140 25.37 -26.47 -1.53
C HIS A 140 25.84 -26.90 -0.14
N GLY A 141 26.40 -28.11 -0.04
CA GLY A 141 26.89 -28.68 1.20
C GLY A 141 26.16 -29.96 1.62
N PRO A 142 26.72 -30.70 2.58
CA PRO A 142 26.16 -31.96 3.03
C PRO A 142 24.86 -31.75 3.83
N ARG A 143 24.01 -32.79 3.90
CA ARG A 143 22.72 -32.73 4.62
C ARG A 143 22.86 -32.30 6.08
N GLU A 144 23.92 -32.72 6.75
CA GLU A 144 24.22 -32.35 8.14
C GLU A 144 24.50 -30.86 8.32
N TYR A 145 25.20 -30.23 7.37
CA TYR A 145 25.42 -28.78 7.35
C TYR A 145 24.10 -28.03 7.20
N HIS A 146 23.27 -28.41 6.22
CA HIS A 146 21.96 -27.79 6.03
C HIS A 146 21.04 -27.92 7.24
N ARG A 147 21.14 -29.01 8.00
CA ARG A 147 20.40 -29.17 9.25
C ARG A 147 20.87 -28.17 10.31
N LEU A 148 22.18 -28.03 10.50
CA LEU A 148 22.77 -27.11 11.48
C LEU A 148 22.56 -25.65 11.10
N SER A 149 22.69 -25.29 9.82
CA SER A 149 22.36 -23.96 9.31
C SER A 149 20.90 -23.60 9.58
N LYS A 150 19.96 -24.53 9.37
CA LYS A 150 18.56 -24.31 9.76
C LYS A 150 18.36 -24.16 11.28
N GLU A 151 19.13 -24.87 12.09
CA GLU A 151 19.10 -24.75 13.56
C GLU A 151 19.62 -23.36 13.99
N TYR A 152 20.69 -22.89 13.36
CA TYR A 152 21.22 -21.54 13.55
C TYR A 152 20.21 -20.46 13.14
N ASP A 153 19.60 -20.56 11.95
CA ASP A 153 18.58 -19.61 11.48
C ASP A 153 17.36 -19.59 12.42
N LYS A 154 16.93 -20.77 12.90
CA LYS A 154 15.85 -20.88 13.86
C LYS A 154 16.19 -20.20 15.19
N LEU A 155 17.43 -20.33 15.67
CA LEU A 155 17.88 -19.65 16.88
C LEU A 155 17.91 -18.13 16.69
N PHE A 156 18.35 -17.67 15.51
CA PHE A 156 18.32 -16.25 15.15
C PHE A 156 16.88 -15.70 15.19
N ASP A 157 15.93 -16.38 14.53
CA ASP A 157 14.52 -15.98 14.54
C ASP A 157 13.90 -16.04 15.95
N GLN A 158 14.22 -17.06 16.75
CA GLN A 158 13.74 -17.19 18.13
C GLN A 158 14.22 -16.04 19.02
N THR A 159 15.50 -15.72 18.97
CA THR A 159 16.07 -14.61 19.75
C THR A 159 15.53 -13.26 19.28
N PHE A 160 15.24 -13.09 17.99
CA PHE A 160 14.57 -11.89 17.49
C PHE A 160 13.16 -11.74 18.08
N VAL A 161 12.40 -12.83 18.16
CA VAL A 161 11.08 -12.85 18.81
C VAL A 161 11.17 -12.57 20.31
N GLU A 162 12.20 -13.09 20.99
CA GLU A 162 12.46 -12.77 22.40
C GLU A 162 12.71 -11.27 22.59
N VAL A 163 13.48 -10.62 21.70
CA VAL A 163 13.69 -9.17 21.72
C VAL A 163 12.37 -8.41 21.49
N LEU A 164 11.53 -8.83 20.55
CA LEU A 164 10.21 -8.20 20.37
C LEU A 164 9.37 -8.25 21.66
N LYS A 165 9.36 -9.41 22.33
CA LYS A 165 8.66 -9.59 23.62
C LYS A 165 9.28 -8.74 24.73
N GLU A 166 10.61 -8.61 24.77
CA GLU A 166 11.34 -7.76 25.73
C GLU A 166 10.87 -6.30 25.66
N PHE A 167 10.64 -5.78 24.45
CA PHE A 167 10.13 -4.41 24.25
C PHE A 167 8.59 -4.31 24.25
N GLY A 168 7.88 -5.35 24.68
CA GLY A 168 6.41 -5.33 24.80
C GLY A 168 5.64 -5.51 23.49
N LEU A 169 6.32 -5.76 22.37
CA LEU A 169 5.74 -5.88 21.02
C LEU A 169 5.18 -7.29 20.77
N ASN A 170 4.35 -7.77 21.69
CA ASN A 170 3.84 -9.14 21.69
C ASN A 170 2.99 -9.46 20.45
N ASP A 171 2.29 -8.48 19.89
CA ASP A 171 1.51 -8.62 18.66
C ASP A 171 2.41 -8.83 17.42
N LEU A 172 3.55 -8.14 17.35
CA LEU A 172 4.55 -8.33 16.29
C LEU A 172 5.33 -9.63 16.46
N ALA A 173 5.63 -10.01 17.70
CA ALA A 173 6.20 -11.31 18.04
C ALA A 173 5.29 -12.46 17.57
N ASP A 174 4.01 -12.39 17.92
CA ASP A 174 2.97 -13.31 17.45
C ASP A 174 2.87 -13.34 15.92
N LEU A 175 2.98 -12.18 15.28
CA LEU A 175 2.91 -12.09 13.83
C LEU A 175 4.13 -12.72 13.15
N LYS A 176 5.34 -12.55 13.72
CA LYS A 176 6.57 -13.20 13.26
C LYS A 176 6.48 -14.72 13.40
N GLU A 177 5.99 -15.22 14.53
CA GLU A 177 5.85 -16.67 14.80
C GLU A 177 4.76 -17.31 13.92
N LYS A 178 3.56 -16.72 13.87
CA LYS A 178 2.38 -17.36 13.26
C LYS A 178 2.24 -17.06 11.77
N LYS A 179 2.66 -15.87 11.31
CA LYS A 179 2.45 -15.40 9.93
C LYS A 179 3.65 -14.57 9.43
N PRO A 180 4.87 -15.14 9.37
CA PRO A 180 6.10 -14.40 9.05
C PRO A 180 6.04 -13.69 7.69
N GLN A 181 5.43 -14.32 6.68
CA GLN A 181 5.26 -13.71 5.36
C GLN A 181 4.39 -12.44 5.40
N LYS A 182 3.38 -12.40 6.28
CA LYS A 182 2.54 -11.22 6.46
C LYS A 182 3.33 -10.10 7.12
N LEU A 183 4.14 -10.40 8.14
CA LEU A 183 5.02 -9.41 8.76
C LEU A 183 5.99 -8.82 7.74
N ASN A 184 6.67 -9.68 6.96
CA ASN A 184 7.62 -9.26 5.94
C ASN A 184 6.96 -8.35 4.89
N LYS A 185 5.73 -8.68 4.46
CA LYS A 185 4.98 -7.83 3.53
C LYS A 185 4.66 -6.45 4.12
N LEU A 186 4.21 -6.40 5.37
CA LEU A 186 3.88 -5.13 6.04
C LEU A 186 5.14 -4.28 6.27
N ARG A 187 6.23 -4.90 6.73
CA ARG A 187 7.53 -4.26 6.92
C ARG A 187 8.09 -3.72 5.61
N GLU A 188 8.10 -4.51 4.55
CA GLU A 188 8.62 -4.09 3.24
C GLU A 188 7.77 -2.95 2.67
N HIS A 189 6.44 -3.02 2.76
CA HIS A 189 5.58 -1.91 2.33
C HIS A 189 5.85 -0.63 3.13
N GLY A 190 6.01 -0.74 4.46
CA GLY A 190 6.43 0.38 5.30
C GLY A 190 7.78 0.97 4.89
N ARG A 191 8.77 0.12 4.58
CA ARG A 191 10.09 0.57 4.06
C ARG A 191 9.93 1.36 2.76
N ARG A 192 9.10 0.89 1.83
CA ARG A 192 8.86 1.59 0.54
C ARG A 192 8.27 2.98 0.76
N ILE A 193 7.37 3.13 1.72
CA ILE A 193 6.78 4.43 2.06
C ILE A 193 7.85 5.45 2.47
N PHE A 194 8.87 5.05 3.24
CA PHE A 194 9.92 5.97 3.71
C PHE A 194 11.09 6.15 2.74
N PHE A 195 11.45 5.12 1.98
CA PHE A 195 12.70 5.11 1.19
C PHE A 195 12.50 5.16 -0.32
N HIS A 196 11.27 4.97 -0.81
CA HIS A 196 10.97 4.92 -2.24
C HIS A 196 9.91 5.95 -2.66
N GLU A 197 9.84 7.10 -1.98
CA GLU A 197 8.91 8.20 -2.32
C GLU A 197 9.04 8.64 -3.79
N ASN A 198 10.22 8.46 -4.41
CA ASN A 198 10.50 8.81 -5.79
C ASN A 198 10.21 7.68 -6.82
N SER A 199 9.72 6.51 -6.38
CA SER A 199 9.46 5.35 -7.25
C SER A 199 8.02 5.38 -7.77
N LEU A 200 7.67 6.46 -8.48
CA LEU A 200 6.30 6.71 -8.94
C LEU A 200 5.70 5.56 -9.77
N PRO A 201 6.41 4.94 -10.75
CA PRO A 201 5.86 3.82 -11.51
C PRO A 201 5.50 2.60 -10.64
N GLU A 202 6.32 2.27 -9.66
CA GLU A 202 6.09 1.17 -8.72
C GLU A 202 4.89 1.45 -7.81
N ALA A 203 4.80 2.69 -7.29
CA ALA A 203 3.67 3.12 -6.48
C ALA A 203 2.34 3.07 -7.26
N ILE A 204 2.36 3.43 -8.55
CA ILE A 204 1.19 3.31 -9.44
C ILE A 204 0.82 1.85 -9.65
N LYS A 205 1.78 0.95 -9.93
CA LYS A 205 1.53 -0.49 -10.09
C LYS A 205 0.86 -1.09 -8.85
N GLU A 206 1.37 -0.77 -7.66
CA GLU A 206 0.77 -1.22 -6.41
C GLU A 206 -0.63 -0.65 -6.20
N SER A 207 -0.85 0.61 -6.55
CA SER A 207 -2.16 1.27 -6.47
C SER A 207 -3.19 0.62 -7.38
N ILE A 208 -2.82 0.25 -8.62
CA ILE A 208 -3.69 -0.49 -9.55
C ILE A 208 -4.16 -1.79 -8.92
N ILE A 209 -3.22 -2.62 -8.42
CA ILE A 209 -3.52 -3.90 -7.77
C ILE A 209 -4.38 -3.69 -6.52
N HIS A 210 -4.14 -2.62 -5.77
CA HIS A 210 -4.96 -2.28 -4.60
C HIS A 210 -6.40 -1.98 -5.01
N TYR A 211 -6.61 -1.17 -6.04
CA TYR A 211 -7.94 -0.84 -6.56
C TYR A 211 -8.67 -2.06 -7.14
N GLU A 212 -7.97 -2.96 -7.83
CA GLU A 212 -8.57 -4.23 -8.28
C GLU A 212 -9.06 -5.07 -7.09
N HIS A 213 -8.27 -5.18 -6.02
CA HIS A 213 -8.69 -5.87 -4.81
C HIS A 213 -9.85 -5.16 -4.09
N GLU A 214 -9.84 -3.83 -4.03
CA GLU A 214 -10.97 -3.05 -3.51
C GLU A 214 -12.24 -3.29 -4.33
N ALA A 215 -12.13 -3.37 -5.65
CA ALA A 215 -13.26 -3.69 -6.51
C ALA A 215 -13.87 -5.05 -6.18
N VAL A 216 -13.04 -6.06 -5.90
CA VAL A 216 -13.51 -7.40 -5.48
C VAL A 216 -14.13 -7.37 -4.09
N ARG A 217 -13.54 -6.65 -3.13
CA ARG A 217 -14.11 -6.47 -1.78
C ARG A 217 -15.47 -5.79 -1.83
N ALA A 218 -15.56 -4.69 -2.58
CA ALA A 218 -16.80 -3.94 -2.75
C ALA A 218 -17.92 -4.79 -3.36
N TYR A 219 -17.62 -5.62 -4.36
CA TYR A 219 -18.58 -6.58 -4.91
C TYR A 219 -19.08 -7.59 -3.88
N LYS A 220 -18.18 -8.20 -3.10
CA LYS A 220 -18.55 -9.15 -2.03
C LYS A 220 -19.44 -8.50 -0.97
N SER A 221 -19.26 -7.22 -0.71
CA SER A 221 -20.08 -6.42 0.21
C SER A 221 -21.31 -5.78 -0.46
N LYS A 222 -21.62 -6.10 -1.71
CA LYS A 222 -22.72 -5.54 -2.51
C LYS A 222 -22.66 -4.02 -2.74
N ALA A 223 -21.48 -3.42 -2.56
CA ALA A 223 -21.22 -2.01 -2.84
C ALA A 223 -20.81 -1.80 -4.32
N TYR A 224 -21.72 -2.10 -5.24
CA TYR A 224 -21.43 -2.20 -6.68
C TYR A 224 -20.84 -0.91 -7.29
N LEU A 225 -21.39 0.26 -6.95
CA LEU A 225 -20.86 1.56 -7.43
C LEU A 225 -19.40 1.78 -6.99
N ALA A 226 -19.09 1.50 -5.71
CA ALA A 226 -17.72 1.59 -5.20
C ALA A 226 -16.78 0.62 -5.94
N GLY A 227 -17.28 -0.58 -6.25
CA GLY A 227 -16.54 -1.55 -7.05
C GLY A 227 -16.19 -1.05 -8.46
N ILE A 228 -17.15 -0.41 -9.16
CA ILE A 228 -16.93 0.14 -10.49
C ILE A 228 -15.98 1.36 -10.44
N ILE A 229 -16.11 2.23 -9.41
CA ILE A 229 -15.20 3.35 -9.18
C ILE A 229 -13.75 2.84 -9.02
N ALA A 230 -13.56 1.77 -8.25
CA ALA A 230 -12.24 1.17 -8.05
C ALA A 230 -11.68 0.58 -9.37
N LEU A 231 -12.49 -0.13 -10.16
CA LEU A 231 -12.06 -0.60 -11.50
C LEU A 231 -11.67 0.55 -12.43
N ALA A 232 -12.43 1.65 -12.42
CA ALA A 232 -12.13 2.82 -13.22
C ALA A 232 -10.84 3.54 -12.77
N ALA A 233 -10.58 3.61 -11.46
CA ALA A 233 -9.33 4.13 -10.91
C ALA A 233 -8.13 3.24 -11.26
N ALA A 234 -8.32 1.91 -11.23
CA ALA A 234 -7.30 0.96 -11.68
C ALA A 234 -6.99 1.17 -13.18
N LEU A 235 -8.00 1.36 -14.02
CA LEU A 235 -7.81 1.63 -15.45
C LEU A 235 -7.07 2.95 -15.70
N GLU A 236 -7.45 4.02 -14.98
CA GLU A 236 -6.72 5.30 -15.03
C GLU A 236 -5.23 5.11 -14.68
N GLY A 237 -4.94 4.33 -13.63
CA GLY A 237 -3.57 3.97 -13.25
C GLY A 237 -2.82 3.21 -14.35
N VAL A 238 -3.47 2.25 -15.02
CA VAL A 238 -2.87 1.50 -16.15
C VAL A 238 -2.49 2.45 -17.29
N LEU A 239 -3.40 3.35 -17.70
CA LEU A 239 -3.12 4.31 -18.77
C LEU A 239 -2.03 5.31 -18.36
N LEU A 240 -2.06 5.78 -17.12
CA LEU A 240 -1.01 6.65 -16.57
C LEU A 240 0.36 5.97 -16.63
N LEU A 241 0.44 4.70 -16.22
CA LEU A 241 1.68 3.93 -16.25
C LEU A 241 2.22 3.78 -17.68
N LEU A 242 1.35 3.49 -18.66
CA LEU A 242 1.75 3.43 -20.08
C LEU A 242 2.34 4.76 -20.55
N CYS A 243 1.67 5.88 -20.25
CA CYS A 243 2.16 7.21 -20.61
C CYS A 243 3.49 7.56 -19.94
N LEU A 244 3.71 7.15 -18.68
CA LEU A 244 4.98 7.36 -17.98
C LEU A 244 6.12 6.51 -18.56
N GLN A 245 5.84 5.27 -18.99
CA GLN A 245 6.84 4.38 -19.59
C GLN A 245 7.33 4.87 -20.95
N LYS A 246 6.47 5.55 -21.72
CA LYS A 246 6.77 6.06 -23.07
C LYS A 246 6.49 7.56 -23.14
N ILE A 247 7.14 8.31 -22.25
CA ILE A 247 6.85 9.73 -22.02
C ILE A 247 6.95 10.57 -23.30
N GLU A 248 7.98 10.38 -24.12
CA GLU A 248 8.18 11.17 -25.33
C GLU A 248 7.04 10.98 -26.34
N GLU A 249 6.62 9.74 -26.59
CA GLU A 249 5.48 9.41 -27.44
C GLU A 249 4.18 10.01 -26.88
N ALA A 250 3.97 9.86 -25.57
CA ALA A 250 2.80 10.37 -24.86
C ALA A 250 2.70 11.90 -24.95
N SER A 251 3.80 12.61 -24.68
CA SER A 251 3.89 14.07 -24.73
C SER A 251 3.66 14.60 -26.14
N ASN A 252 4.23 13.94 -27.16
CA ASN A 252 4.02 14.32 -28.55
C ASN A 252 2.56 14.14 -28.98
N ALA A 253 1.90 13.08 -28.54
CA ALA A 253 0.48 12.87 -28.81
C ALA A 253 -0.39 13.87 -28.04
N PHE A 254 -0.06 14.18 -26.78
CA PHE A 254 -0.74 15.20 -25.98
C PHE A 254 -0.76 16.56 -26.69
N LEU A 255 0.38 17.00 -27.24
CA LEU A 255 0.50 18.27 -27.95
C LEU A 255 -0.34 18.33 -29.24
N LYS A 256 -0.68 17.17 -29.83
CA LYS A 256 -1.53 17.07 -31.03
C LYS A 256 -3.03 17.09 -30.70
N LEU A 257 -3.43 16.95 -29.44
CA LEU A 257 -4.83 17.01 -29.04
C LEU A 257 -5.36 18.45 -29.16
N LYS A 258 -6.45 18.64 -29.92
CA LYS A 258 -7.13 19.93 -30.04
C LYS A 258 -7.64 20.37 -28.65
N GLY A 259 -7.29 21.60 -28.25
CA GLY A 259 -7.76 22.18 -26.98
C GLY A 259 -6.95 21.79 -25.75
N SER A 260 -5.66 21.46 -25.89
CA SER A 260 -4.77 21.18 -24.76
C SER A 260 -4.84 22.32 -23.72
N ASN A 261 -5.45 22.02 -22.58
CA ASN A 261 -5.68 23.00 -21.52
C ASN A 261 -4.33 23.42 -20.91
N LYS A 262 -4.07 24.74 -20.82
CA LYS A 262 -2.83 25.31 -20.24
C LYS A 262 -2.55 24.83 -18.81
N LYS A 263 -3.55 24.25 -18.13
CA LYS A 263 -3.42 23.66 -16.80
C LYS A 263 -2.48 22.43 -16.74
N TYR A 264 -2.36 21.68 -17.83
CA TYR A 264 -1.64 20.40 -17.82
C TYR A 264 -0.24 20.53 -18.39
N LYS A 265 0.71 19.82 -17.79
CA LYS A 265 2.11 19.81 -18.24
C LYS A 265 2.30 18.67 -19.25
N PRO A 266 2.71 18.95 -20.50
CA PRO A 266 2.89 17.91 -21.51
C PRO A 266 3.95 16.86 -21.14
N GLN A 267 4.93 17.21 -20.33
CA GLN A 267 6.01 16.29 -19.91
C GLN A 267 5.72 15.59 -18.58
N ASP A 268 4.50 15.73 -18.05
CA ASP A 268 4.11 15.16 -16.76
C ASP A 268 2.68 14.60 -16.81
N PRO A 269 2.54 13.32 -17.20
CA PRO A 269 1.27 12.62 -17.27
C PRO A 269 0.50 12.56 -15.95
N THR A 270 1.17 12.75 -14.80
CA THR A 270 0.49 12.75 -13.49
C THR A 270 -0.47 13.92 -13.33
N THR A 271 -0.29 14.96 -14.13
CA THR A 271 -1.19 16.12 -14.14
C THR A 271 -2.44 15.88 -15.00
N TRP A 272 -2.43 14.89 -15.89
CA TRP A 272 -3.47 14.71 -16.90
C TRP A 272 -4.74 14.12 -16.29
N SER A 273 -5.90 14.52 -16.82
CA SER A 273 -7.16 13.90 -16.44
C SER A 273 -7.32 12.51 -17.08
N PHE A 274 -8.17 11.67 -16.50
CA PHE A 274 -8.52 10.37 -17.08
C PHE A 274 -8.95 10.47 -18.56
N GLU A 275 -9.69 11.52 -18.93
CA GLU A 275 -10.11 11.74 -20.31
C GLU A 275 -8.92 12.01 -21.25
N ILE A 276 -7.93 12.78 -20.81
CA ILE A 276 -6.72 13.06 -21.57
C ILE A 276 -5.89 11.79 -21.74
N LEU A 277 -5.74 10.99 -20.68
CA LEU A 277 -5.03 9.72 -20.75
C LEU A 277 -5.62 8.78 -21.81
N ILE A 278 -6.96 8.66 -21.83
CA ILE A 278 -7.68 7.88 -22.85
C ILE A 278 -7.39 8.42 -24.26
N ASN A 279 -7.52 9.72 -24.46
CA ASN A 279 -7.34 10.36 -25.76
C ASN A 279 -5.89 10.25 -26.28
N VAL A 280 -4.90 10.41 -25.40
CA VAL A 280 -3.47 10.24 -25.74
C VAL A 280 -3.21 8.78 -26.16
N CYS A 281 -3.64 7.82 -25.36
CA CYS A 281 -3.47 6.39 -25.66
C CYS A 281 -4.15 5.99 -26.98
N ASN A 282 -5.33 6.56 -27.27
CA ASN A 282 -6.05 6.36 -28.53
C ASN A 282 -5.29 6.96 -29.71
N GLN A 283 -4.81 8.20 -29.57
CA GLN A 283 -4.11 8.94 -30.63
C GLN A 283 -2.82 8.23 -31.07
N ILE A 284 -2.13 7.55 -30.16
CA ILE A 284 -0.93 6.77 -30.46
C ILE A 284 -1.27 5.36 -30.99
N GLY A 285 -2.49 4.89 -30.77
CA GLY A 285 -2.92 3.53 -31.12
C GLY A 285 -2.49 2.47 -30.11
N TRP A 286 -2.18 2.86 -28.86
CA TRP A 286 -1.89 1.92 -27.77
C TRP A 286 -3.12 1.15 -27.32
N ILE A 287 -4.32 1.74 -27.44
CA ILE A 287 -5.58 1.05 -27.16
C ILE A 287 -6.23 0.64 -28.48
N LYS A 288 -6.26 -0.66 -28.75
CA LYS A 288 -6.89 -1.24 -29.96
C LYS A 288 -8.30 -1.73 -29.64
N ASN A 289 -9.16 -1.84 -30.64
CA ASN A 289 -10.47 -2.44 -30.47
C ASN A 289 -10.37 -3.91 -30.03
N ILE A 290 -11.36 -4.36 -29.26
CA ILE A 290 -11.45 -5.73 -28.73
C ILE A 290 -12.38 -6.52 -29.65
N LYS A 291 -11.86 -7.56 -30.29
CA LYS A 291 -12.64 -8.44 -31.15
C LYS A 291 -13.11 -9.67 -30.39
N THR A 292 -14.38 -10.01 -30.57
CA THR A 292 -15.00 -11.27 -30.14
C THR A 292 -15.54 -12.00 -31.38
N GLU A 293 -16.05 -13.21 -31.21
CA GLU A 293 -16.68 -13.96 -32.31
C GLU A 293 -17.87 -13.21 -32.93
N ASN A 294 -18.59 -12.42 -32.14
CA ASN A 294 -19.86 -11.82 -32.54
C ASN A 294 -19.77 -10.32 -32.85
N CYS A 295 -18.76 -9.62 -32.33
CA CYS A 295 -18.65 -8.17 -32.48
C CYS A 295 -17.25 -7.62 -32.16
N GLU A 296 -17.01 -6.40 -32.64
CA GLU A 296 -15.83 -5.60 -32.33
C GLU A 296 -16.23 -4.42 -31.42
N PHE A 297 -15.55 -4.30 -30.28
CA PHE A 297 -15.79 -3.23 -29.31
C PHE A 297 -14.71 -2.16 -29.40
N ASN A 298 -15.14 -0.90 -29.43
CA ASN A 298 -14.24 0.25 -29.37
C ASN A 298 -13.70 0.42 -27.93
N SER A 299 -12.39 0.23 -27.77
CA SER A 299 -11.73 0.34 -26.45
C SER A 299 -11.80 1.75 -25.86
N THR A 300 -11.72 2.78 -26.69
CA THR A 300 -11.86 4.18 -26.27
C THR A 300 -13.24 4.43 -25.64
N GLU A 301 -14.31 3.88 -26.25
CA GLU A 301 -15.66 3.94 -25.71
C GLU A 301 -15.80 3.14 -24.41
N ILE A 302 -15.13 1.99 -24.29
CA ILE A 302 -15.08 1.22 -23.04
C ILE A 302 -14.43 2.04 -21.91
N ALA A 303 -13.30 2.68 -22.18
CA ALA A 303 -12.60 3.49 -21.19
C ALA A 303 -13.44 4.71 -20.77
N HIS A 304 -14.08 5.38 -21.74
CA HIS A 304 -15.02 6.47 -21.44
C HIS A 304 -16.27 6.00 -20.70
N TYR A 305 -16.76 4.78 -20.95
CA TYR A 305 -17.84 4.18 -20.16
C TYR A 305 -17.42 4.01 -18.69
N LEU A 306 -16.27 3.39 -18.40
CA LEU A 306 -15.79 3.23 -17.03
C LEU A 306 -15.53 4.59 -16.35
N ARG A 307 -14.99 5.57 -17.07
CA ARG A 307 -14.86 6.96 -16.59
C ARG A 307 -16.20 7.59 -16.24
N ARG A 308 -17.22 7.45 -17.10
CA ARG A 308 -18.57 7.96 -16.81
C ARG A 308 -19.16 7.29 -15.57
N MET A 309 -18.99 5.98 -15.44
CA MET A 309 -19.45 5.23 -14.29
C MET A 309 -18.78 5.70 -12.99
N ARG A 310 -17.47 5.99 -13.01
CA ARG A 310 -16.77 6.63 -11.88
C ARG A 310 -17.38 7.97 -11.52
N ASN A 311 -17.68 8.80 -12.51
CA ASN A 311 -18.20 10.16 -12.29
C ASN A 311 -19.60 10.18 -11.66
N TYR A 312 -20.33 9.07 -11.66
CA TYR A 312 -21.60 8.91 -10.94
C TYR A 312 -21.46 8.90 -9.42
N VAL A 313 -20.23 8.86 -8.88
CA VAL A 313 -19.99 9.19 -7.47
C VAL A 313 -20.41 10.62 -7.12
N HIS A 314 -20.41 11.53 -8.11
CA HIS A 314 -20.82 12.92 -7.91
C HIS A 314 -22.35 13.04 -8.00
N PRO A 315 -23.05 13.45 -6.91
CA PRO A 315 -24.52 13.48 -6.90
C PRO A 315 -25.14 14.30 -8.02
N ALA A 316 -24.57 15.47 -8.35
CA ALA A 316 -25.06 16.30 -9.45
C ALA A 316 -25.00 15.58 -10.82
N ARG A 317 -23.95 14.78 -11.05
CA ARG A 317 -23.82 13.99 -12.28
C ARG A 317 -24.79 12.82 -12.29
N GLN A 318 -24.92 12.12 -11.16
CA GLN A 318 -25.87 11.03 -10.99
C GLN A 318 -27.31 11.50 -11.23
N CYS A 319 -27.73 12.61 -10.62
CA CYS A 319 -29.07 13.15 -10.79
C CYS A 319 -29.34 13.61 -12.23
N LYS A 320 -28.34 14.16 -12.92
CA LYS A 320 -28.50 14.63 -14.31
C LYS A 320 -28.63 13.48 -15.31
N ASP A 321 -27.78 12.47 -15.19
CA ASP A 321 -27.65 11.43 -16.22
C ASP A 321 -28.41 10.14 -15.87
N ARG A 322 -28.66 9.89 -14.58
CA ARG A 322 -29.16 8.61 -14.03
C ARG A 322 -30.08 8.81 -12.83
N ALA A 323 -30.98 9.79 -12.89
CA ALA A 323 -31.95 10.05 -11.84
C ALA A 323 -32.67 8.76 -11.41
N TRP A 324 -32.73 8.49 -10.11
CA TRP A 324 -33.42 7.34 -9.51
C TRP A 324 -32.84 5.95 -9.81
N ILE A 325 -31.82 5.84 -10.66
CA ILE A 325 -31.20 4.56 -10.99
C ILE A 325 -30.10 4.25 -9.98
N VAL A 326 -30.14 3.04 -9.41
CA VAL A 326 -29.08 2.52 -8.54
C VAL A 326 -28.20 1.55 -9.33
N THR A 327 -26.89 1.59 -9.09
CA THR A 327 -25.95 0.64 -9.70
C THR A 327 -26.23 -0.79 -9.25
N SER A 328 -26.52 -1.66 -10.21
CA SER A 328 -26.84 -3.08 -9.95
C SER A 328 -25.62 -4.01 -10.00
N GLN A 329 -25.80 -5.24 -9.54
CA GLN A 329 -24.81 -6.31 -9.69
C GLN A 329 -24.42 -6.55 -11.15
N LYS A 330 -25.41 -6.59 -12.05
CA LYS A 330 -25.21 -6.82 -13.48
C LYS A 330 -24.33 -5.75 -14.12
N GLU A 331 -24.49 -4.50 -13.69
CA GLU A 331 -23.64 -3.41 -14.16
C GLU A 331 -22.20 -3.55 -13.67
N TYR A 332 -21.99 -3.98 -12.42
CA TYR A 332 -20.65 -4.26 -11.93
C TYR A 332 -20.00 -5.40 -12.73
N GLU A 333 -20.71 -6.51 -12.95
CA GLU A 333 -20.18 -7.66 -13.69
C GLU A 333 -19.84 -7.29 -15.14
N PHE A 334 -20.67 -6.45 -15.76
CA PHE A 334 -20.40 -5.88 -17.07
C PHE A 334 -19.15 -4.97 -17.05
N SER A 335 -19.07 -4.00 -16.13
CA SER A 335 -17.90 -3.12 -15.98
C SER A 335 -16.61 -3.91 -15.71
N LYS A 336 -16.67 -4.95 -14.88
CA LYS A 336 -15.55 -5.85 -14.59
C LYS A 336 -15.10 -6.60 -15.84
N SER A 337 -16.05 -7.12 -16.62
CA SER A 337 -15.74 -7.83 -17.86
C SER A 337 -15.08 -6.90 -18.88
N LEU A 338 -15.60 -5.67 -19.02
CA LEU A 338 -15.00 -4.64 -19.86
C LEU A 338 -13.58 -4.27 -19.42
N TYR A 339 -13.37 -4.08 -18.11
CA TYR A 339 -12.05 -3.81 -17.54
C TYR A 339 -11.05 -4.93 -17.85
N ILE A 340 -11.41 -6.19 -17.57
CA ILE A 340 -10.55 -7.36 -17.82
C ILE A 340 -10.21 -7.47 -19.31
N ALA A 341 -11.21 -7.33 -20.18
CA ALA A 341 -10.99 -7.41 -21.62
C ALA A 341 -10.05 -6.29 -22.11
N PHE A 342 -10.21 -5.07 -21.59
CA PHE A 342 -9.37 -3.93 -21.92
C PHE A 342 -7.90 -4.14 -21.49
N VAL A 343 -7.66 -4.49 -20.22
CA VAL A 343 -6.30 -4.71 -19.71
C VAL A 343 -5.63 -5.91 -20.39
N SER A 344 -6.38 -6.99 -20.65
CA SER A 344 -5.85 -8.15 -21.38
C SER A 344 -5.43 -7.80 -22.82
N ASN A 345 -6.16 -6.88 -23.47
CA ASN A 345 -5.80 -6.40 -24.81
C ASN A 345 -4.53 -5.54 -24.79
N LEU A 346 -4.32 -4.75 -23.73
CA LEU A 346 -3.10 -3.97 -23.55
C LEU A 346 -1.86 -4.86 -23.34
N ASN A 347 -1.96 -5.92 -22.54
CA ASN A 347 -0.82 -6.81 -22.27
C ASN A 347 -0.30 -7.51 -23.54
N LYS A 348 -1.22 -7.92 -24.42
CA LYS A 348 -0.86 -8.47 -25.74
C LYS A 348 -0.08 -7.46 -26.58
N ILE A 349 -0.34 -6.16 -26.40
CA ILE A 349 0.37 -5.10 -27.11
C ILE A 349 1.74 -4.84 -26.46
N SER A 350 1.86 -4.88 -25.14
CA SER A 350 3.16 -4.70 -24.48
C SER A 350 4.15 -5.81 -24.82
N GLU A 351 3.71 -7.07 -24.93
CA GLU A 351 4.55 -8.19 -25.37
C GLU A 351 5.03 -8.05 -26.84
N ILE A 352 4.30 -7.30 -27.67
CA ILE A 352 4.67 -7.02 -29.06
C ILE A 352 5.61 -5.80 -29.16
N LEU A 353 5.62 -4.94 -28.13
CA LEU A 353 6.40 -3.70 -28.10
C LEU A 353 7.65 -3.77 -27.20
N SER A 354 7.80 -4.84 -26.41
CA SER A 354 9.00 -5.25 -25.69
C SER A 354 9.87 -6.12 -26.58
#